data_AF-A0A1L8SX79-F1
#
_entry.id   AF-A0A1L8SX79-F1
#
_cell.length_a   1.000
_cell.length_b   1.000
_cell.length_c   1.000
_cell.angle_alpha   90.00
_cell.angle_beta   90.00
_cell.angle_gamma   90.00
#
_symmetry.space_group_name_H-M   'P 1'
#
loop_
_entity.id
_entity.type
_entity.pdbx_description
1 polymer ?
#
loop_
_entity_poly.entity_id
_entity_poly.type
_entity_poly.pdbx_seq_one_letter_code
_entity_poly.pdbx_strand_id
1 'polypeptide(L)'
;MKEKEWEVMHMVTYQNLQTDLLQALDLHIDILKEVEDIETEQLPAFLFMMRSLGFMLDRAPLVLASNDDEEMYYMMFQYYSLLTELKFNLAMNFPYARWQDEPLLEKVNAFPETYEAEMKAWWEDKTGLVVEETKQTIEQVRDF
;
A
#
# COMPACT_ATOMS: atom_id res chain seq x y z
N MET A 1 -34.03 4.05 13.16
CA MET A 1 -33.11 3.46 14.16
C MET A 1 -31.89 2.79 13.56
N LYS A 2 -31.89 2.38 12.28
CA LYS A 2 -30.66 1.87 11.62
C LYS A 2 -29.67 2.97 11.18
N GLU A 3 -30.12 4.19 10.89
CA GLU A 3 -29.23 5.30 10.45
C GLU A 3 -28.26 5.80 11.51
N LYS A 4 -28.57 5.65 12.81
CA LYS A 4 -27.73 6.14 13.91
C LYS A 4 -26.65 5.16 14.40
N GLU A 5 -26.72 3.90 13.97
CA GLU A 5 -25.70 2.90 14.34
C GLU A 5 -24.49 2.92 13.39
N TRP A 6 -24.62 3.52 12.20
CA TRP A 6 -23.50 3.72 11.26
C TRP A 6 -22.64 4.96 11.59
N GLU A 7 -23.18 5.95 12.31
CA GLU A 7 -22.46 7.17 12.69
C GLU A 7 -21.35 6.94 13.75
N VAL A 8 -21.20 5.71 14.27
CA VAL A 8 -20.18 5.33 15.27
C VAL A 8 -19.27 4.22 14.77
N MET A 9 -19.25 3.92 13.46
CA MET A 9 -18.01 3.42 12.86
C MET A 9 -17.08 4.62 12.77
N HIS A 10 -15.95 4.57 13.48
CA HIS A 10 -14.93 5.62 13.42
C HIS A 10 -14.65 5.95 11.95
N MET A 11 -15.17 7.08 11.45
CA MET A 11 -14.69 7.61 10.18
C MET A 11 -13.21 7.88 10.37
N VAL A 12 -12.40 7.17 9.61
CA VAL A 12 -10.98 7.42 9.50
C VAL A 12 -10.77 8.90 9.19
N THR A 13 -9.90 9.56 9.96
CA THR A 13 -9.66 10.99 9.84
C THR A 13 -8.43 11.27 8.98
N TYR A 14 -8.30 12.51 8.51
CA TYR A 14 -7.06 12.97 7.88
C TYR A 14 -5.83 12.63 8.72
N GLN A 15 -5.86 12.85 10.04
CA GLN A 15 -4.72 12.59 10.92
C GLN A 15 -4.38 11.10 11.03
N ASN A 16 -5.39 10.22 10.95
CA ASN A 16 -5.17 8.78 10.90
C ASN A 16 -4.38 8.39 9.65
N LEU A 17 -4.86 8.85 8.48
CA LEU A 17 -4.26 8.57 7.19
C LEU A 17 -2.90 9.24 6.98
N GLN A 18 -2.74 10.47 7.49
CA GLN A 18 -1.48 11.18 7.51
C GLN A 18 -0.41 10.37 8.23
N THR A 19 -0.75 9.65 9.29
CA THR A 19 0.20 8.81 10.03
C THR A 19 0.72 7.67 9.15
N ASP A 20 -0.16 6.92 8.50
CA ASP A 20 0.23 5.86 7.55
C ASP A 20 1.07 6.43 6.39
N LEU A 21 0.66 7.56 5.81
CA LEU A 21 1.39 8.17 4.69
C LEU A 21 2.80 8.66 5.08
N LEU A 22 2.95 9.23 6.27
CA LEU A 22 4.25 9.63 6.80
C LEU A 22 5.14 8.42 7.08
N GLN A 23 4.59 7.34 7.63
CA GLN A 23 5.32 6.09 7.84
C GLN A 23 5.74 5.45 6.52
N ALA A 24 4.88 5.44 5.50
CA ALA A 24 5.22 4.95 4.17
C ALA A 24 6.36 5.74 3.53
N LEU A 25 6.37 7.07 3.68
CA LEU A 25 7.47 7.92 3.22
C LEU A 25 8.77 7.64 3.97
N ASP A 26 8.70 7.48 5.30
CA ASP A 26 9.85 7.18 6.14
C ASP A 26 10.48 5.82 5.74
N LEU A 27 9.67 4.78 5.60
CA LEU A 27 10.10 3.46 5.12
C LEU A 27 10.70 3.52 3.71
N HIS A 28 10.11 4.31 2.81
CA HIS A 28 10.67 4.49 1.47
C HIS A 28 12.06 5.15 1.52
N ILE A 29 12.24 6.15 2.39
CA ILE A 29 13.53 6.81 2.61
C ILE A 29 14.54 5.85 3.25
N ASP A 30 14.11 5.04 4.22
CA ASP A 30 14.98 4.06 4.87
C ASP A 30 15.44 2.98 3.89
N ILE A 31 14.55 2.47 3.04
CA ILE A 31 14.92 1.62 1.90
C ILE A 31 16.03 2.29 1.09
N LEU A 32 15.85 3.55 0.66
CA LEU A 32 16.87 4.26 -0.12
C LEU A 32 18.21 4.43 0.60
N LYS A 33 18.21 4.54 1.93
CA LYS A 33 19.41 4.71 2.75
C LYS A 33 20.13 3.40 3.06
N GLU A 34 19.39 2.31 3.20
CA GLU A 34 19.89 1.02 3.67
C GLU A 34 20.32 0.07 2.54
N VAL A 35 20.04 0.40 1.26
CA VAL A 35 20.63 -0.34 0.13
C VAL A 35 22.14 -0.11 0.09
N GLU A 36 22.92 -1.14 0.42
CA GLU A 36 24.37 -1.13 0.24
C GLU A 36 24.78 -1.59 -1.17
N ASP A 37 24.23 -2.73 -1.62
CA ASP A 37 24.46 -3.30 -2.94
C ASP A 37 23.21 -4.09 -3.39
N ILE A 38 23.06 -4.26 -4.70
CA ILE A 38 21.99 -5.06 -5.31
C ILE A 38 22.65 -6.04 -6.27
N GLU A 39 22.63 -7.32 -5.92
CA GLU A 39 23.10 -8.39 -6.80
C GLU A 39 22.35 -8.35 -8.14
N THR A 40 23.03 -8.72 -9.23
CA THR A 40 22.48 -8.58 -10.59
C THR A 40 21.20 -9.41 -10.77
N GLU A 41 21.11 -10.58 -10.14
CA GLU A 41 19.89 -11.40 -10.16
C GLU A 41 18.70 -10.73 -9.47
N GLN A 42 18.95 -9.86 -8.49
CA GLN A 42 17.91 -9.18 -7.69
C GLN A 42 17.41 -7.89 -8.36
N LEU A 43 18.24 -7.31 -9.25
CA LEU A 43 18.02 -5.99 -9.85
C LEU A 43 16.63 -5.79 -10.49
N PRO A 44 16.06 -6.75 -11.25
CA PRO A 44 14.72 -6.56 -11.83
C PRO A 44 13.62 -6.34 -10.78
N ALA A 45 13.66 -7.09 -9.68
CA ALA A 45 12.68 -6.99 -8.60
C ALA A 45 12.81 -5.68 -7.83
N PHE A 46 14.04 -5.25 -7.56
CA PHE A 46 14.32 -3.95 -6.94
C PHE A 46 13.86 -2.79 -7.81
N LEU A 47 14.17 -2.80 -9.11
CA LEU A 47 13.73 -1.75 -10.03
C LEU A 47 12.21 -1.68 -10.13
N PHE A 48 11.53 -2.84 -10.13
CA PHE A 48 10.08 -2.90 -10.08
C PHE A 48 9.54 -2.26 -8.79
N MET A 49 10.03 -2.70 -7.63
CA MET A 49 9.63 -2.16 -6.32
C MET A 49 9.87 -0.65 -6.23
N MET A 50 11.06 -0.18 -6.56
CA MET A 50 11.42 1.24 -6.46
C MET A 50 10.58 2.13 -7.37
N ARG A 51 10.25 1.65 -8.59
CA ARG A 51 9.33 2.38 -9.49
C ARG A 51 7.92 2.42 -8.91
N SER A 52 7.41 1.31 -8.42
CA SER A 52 6.07 1.25 -7.82
C SER A 52 5.97 2.17 -6.61
N LEU A 53 6.97 2.17 -5.71
CA LEU A 53 7.05 3.09 -4.58
C LEU A 53 7.07 4.56 -5.04
N GLY A 54 7.88 4.88 -6.05
CA GLY A 54 7.92 6.23 -6.62
C GLY A 54 6.57 6.68 -7.18
N PHE A 55 5.85 5.82 -7.90
CA PHE A 55 4.51 6.13 -8.40
C PHE A 55 3.48 6.27 -7.28
N MET A 56 3.51 5.37 -6.30
CA MET A 56 2.58 5.40 -5.15
C MET A 56 2.72 6.66 -4.31
N LEU A 57 3.94 7.17 -4.16
CA LEU A 57 4.26 8.25 -3.21
C LEU A 57 4.49 9.62 -3.88
N ASP A 58 4.42 9.70 -5.21
CA ASP A 58 4.73 10.91 -6.01
C ASP A 58 4.03 12.18 -5.48
N ARG A 59 2.74 12.06 -5.13
CA ARG A 59 1.93 13.18 -4.64
C ARG A 59 1.91 13.36 -3.13
N ALA A 60 2.52 12.45 -2.36
CA ALA A 60 2.42 12.43 -0.91
C ALA A 60 2.80 13.77 -0.25
N PRO A 61 3.90 14.46 -0.64
CA PRO A 61 4.27 15.73 -0.01
C PRO A 61 3.24 16.85 -0.21
N LEU A 62 2.59 16.88 -1.38
CA LEU A 62 1.59 17.90 -1.69
C LEU A 62 0.29 17.66 -0.91
N VAL A 63 -0.13 16.40 -0.81
CA VAL A 63 -1.33 16.00 -0.05
C VAL A 63 -1.13 16.21 1.45
N LEU A 64 0.07 15.95 1.97
CA LEU A 64 0.42 16.24 3.37
C LEU A 64 0.41 17.75 3.68
N ALA A 65 0.66 18.59 2.67
CA ALA A 65 0.63 20.04 2.83
C ALA A 65 -0.77 20.66 2.63
N SER A 66 -1.69 19.96 1.95
CA SER A 66 -2.99 20.52 1.59
C SER A 66 -3.95 20.66 2.77
N ASN A 67 -3.87 19.75 3.75
CA ASN A 67 -4.90 19.57 4.80
C ASN A 67 -6.31 19.38 4.21
N ASP A 68 -6.39 18.78 3.02
CA ASP A 68 -7.64 18.47 2.32
C ASP A 68 -7.97 16.98 2.52
N ASP A 69 -9.12 16.72 3.16
CA ASP A 69 -9.60 15.37 3.48
C ASP A 69 -9.83 14.53 2.21
N GLU A 70 -10.42 15.11 1.18
CA GLU A 70 -10.78 14.39 -0.04
C GLU A 70 -9.52 14.00 -0.83
N GLU A 71 -8.56 14.91 -0.95
CA GLU A 71 -7.24 14.62 -1.53
C GLU A 71 -6.48 13.55 -0.74
N MET A 72 -6.55 13.58 0.59
CA MET A 72 -5.95 12.55 1.44
C MET A 72 -6.61 11.18 1.23
N TYR A 73 -7.95 11.14 1.14
CA TYR A 73 -8.68 9.90 0.97
C TYR A 73 -8.41 9.28 -0.41
N TYR A 74 -8.39 10.11 -1.46
CA TYR A 74 -8.00 9.66 -2.79
C TYR A 74 -6.57 9.12 -2.82
N MET A 75 -5.61 9.84 -2.24
CA MET A 75 -4.21 9.42 -2.18
C MET A 75 -4.06 8.08 -1.45
N MET A 76 -4.70 7.93 -0.29
CA MET A 76 -4.56 6.71 0.51
C MET A 76 -5.26 5.51 -0.13
N PHE A 77 -6.43 5.71 -0.74
CA PHE A 77 -7.05 4.66 -1.55
C PHE A 77 -6.13 4.17 -2.68
N GLN A 78 -5.49 5.09 -3.41
CA GLN A 78 -4.54 4.74 -4.47
C GLN A 78 -3.31 4.03 -3.91
N TYR A 79 -2.73 4.56 -2.83
CA TYR A 79 -1.58 3.97 -2.15
C TYR A 79 -1.85 2.53 -1.71
N TYR A 80 -2.96 2.26 -1.01
CA TYR A 80 -3.26 0.89 -0.55
C TYR A 80 -3.52 -0.06 -1.72
N SER A 81 -4.24 0.39 -2.75
CA SER A 81 -4.52 -0.43 -3.95
C SER A 81 -3.22 -0.84 -4.65
N LEU A 82 -2.32 0.12 -4.86
CA LEU A 82 -1.04 -0.13 -5.52
C LEU A 82 -0.07 -0.91 -4.64
N LEU A 83 -0.14 -0.78 -3.30
CA LEU A 83 0.66 -1.56 -2.37
C LEU A 83 0.27 -3.04 -2.45
N THR A 84 -1.03 -3.33 -2.46
CA THR A 84 -1.55 -4.69 -2.66
C THR A 84 -1.10 -5.28 -3.99
N GLU A 85 -1.17 -4.50 -5.07
CA GLU A 85 -0.65 -4.91 -6.39
C GLU A 85 0.87 -5.17 -6.37
N LEU A 86 1.65 -4.32 -5.70
CA LEU A 86 3.09 -4.51 -5.55
C LEU A 86 3.41 -5.81 -4.81
N LYS A 87 2.77 -6.05 -3.66
CA LYS A 87 2.93 -7.29 -2.87
C LYS A 87 2.62 -8.52 -3.71
N PHE A 88 1.51 -8.51 -4.45
CA PHE A 88 1.12 -9.60 -5.34
C PHE A 88 2.14 -9.84 -6.46
N ASN A 89 2.57 -8.77 -7.13
CA ASN A 89 3.54 -8.88 -8.22
C ASN A 89 4.91 -9.39 -7.74
N LEU A 90 5.37 -8.97 -6.55
CA LEU A 90 6.59 -9.49 -5.95
C LEU A 90 6.46 -10.98 -5.62
N ALA A 91 5.36 -11.40 -5.01
CA ALA A 91 5.11 -12.80 -4.68
C ALA A 91 5.06 -13.70 -5.92
N MET A 92 4.43 -13.24 -7.01
CA MET A 92 4.22 -14.05 -8.21
C MET A 92 5.41 -14.05 -9.17
N ASN A 93 6.00 -12.88 -9.43
CA ASN A 93 7.00 -12.71 -10.48
C ASN A 93 8.44 -12.68 -9.95
N PHE A 94 8.60 -12.37 -8.66
CA PHE A 94 9.90 -12.21 -8.01
C PHE A 94 10.00 -12.98 -6.68
N PRO A 95 9.52 -14.25 -6.57
CA PRO A 95 9.52 -14.98 -5.30
C PRO A 95 10.93 -15.29 -4.76
N TYR A 96 11.93 -15.23 -5.64
CA TYR A 96 13.35 -15.42 -5.30
C TYR A 96 14.02 -14.14 -4.80
N ALA A 97 13.36 -12.98 -4.94
CA ALA A 97 13.99 -11.70 -4.71
C ALA A 97 14.33 -11.50 -3.24
N ARG A 98 15.57 -11.07 -2.98
CA ARG A 98 16.09 -10.84 -1.64
C ARG A 98 16.68 -9.46 -1.49
N TRP A 99 16.34 -8.83 -0.38
CA TRP A 99 17.05 -7.69 0.17
C TRP A 99 18.13 -8.19 1.11
N GLN A 100 19.39 -8.18 0.67
CA GLN A 100 20.47 -8.82 1.38
C GLN A 100 20.10 -10.29 1.66
N ASP A 101 19.96 -10.71 2.91
CA ASP A 101 19.57 -12.08 3.29
C ASP A 101 18.06 -12.27 3.51
N GLU A 102 17.26 -11.19 3.49
CA GLU A 102 15.82 -11.22 3.76
C GLU A 102 15.00 -11.23 2.46
N PRO A 103 13.83 -11.88 2.40
CA PRO A 103 12.95 -11.79 1.23
C PRO A 103 12.55 -10.33 0.97
N LEU A 104 12.64 -9.88 -0.28
CA LEU A 104 12.28 -8.51 -0.65
C LEU A 104 10.82 -8.18 -0.30
N LEU A 105 9.93 -9.18 -0.39
CA LEU A 105 8.53 -9.05 -0.01
C LEU A 105 8.34 -8.64 1.46
N GLU A 106 9.21 -9.08 2.37
CA GLU A 106 9.13 -8.68 3.79
C GLU A 106 9.37 -7.18 3.97
N LYS A 107 10.23 -6.57 3.15
CA LYS A 107 10.42 -5.11 3.16
C LYS A 107 9.16 -4.37 2.72
N VAL A 108 8.42 -4.91 1.76
CA VAL A 108 7.15 -4.33 1.31
C VAL A 108 6.01 -4.60 2.29
N ASN A 109 6.03 -5.74 3.00
CA ASN A 109 5.04 -6.05 4.04
C ASN A 109 5.10 -5.10 5.24
N ALA A 110 6.23 -4.43 5.46
CA ALA A 110 6.36 -3.43 6.51
C ALA A 110 5.60 -2.12 6.20
N PHE A 111 5.20 -1.87 4.96
CA PHE A 111 4.44 -0.67 4.60
C PHE A 111 3.04 -0.71 5.21
N PRO A 112 2.56 0.42 5.75
CA PRO A 112 1.31 0.47 6.48
C PRO A 112 0.11 0.23 5.56
N GLU A 113 -0.85 -0.54 6.05
CA GLU A 113 -2.13 -0.86 5.39
C GLU A 113 -3.32 -0.71 6.36
N THR A 114 -3.14 0.08 7.42
CA THR A 114 -4.01 0.10 8.61
C THR A 114 -5.46 0.41 8.27
N TYR A 115 -5.70 1.28 7.29
CA TYR A 115 -7.02 1.77 6.91
C TYR A 115 -7.44 1.39 5.49
N GLU A 116 -6.89 0.29 4.95
CA GLU A 116 -7.20 -0.16 3.59
C GLU A 116 -8.70 -0.42 3.42
N ALA A 117 -9.34 -1.11 4.37
CA ALA A 117 -10.75 -1.45 4.30
C ALA A 117 -11.65 -0.19 4.31
N GLU A 118 -11.31 0.78 5.14
CA GLU A 118 -12.02 2.06 5.25
C GLU A 118 -11.88 2.89 3.97
N MET A 119 -10.69 2.92 3.36
CA MET A 119 -10.47 3.64 2.10
C MET A 119 -11.16 2.97 0.91
N LYS A 120 -11.23 1.63 0.89
CA LYS A 120 -12.06 0.91 -0.08
C LYS A 120 -13.53 1.28 0.10
N ALA A 121 -14.06 1.17 1.30
CA ALA A 121 -15.46 1.51 1.59
C ALA A 121 -15.80 2.96 1.21
N TRP A 122 -14.90 3.90 1.52
CA TRP A 122 -15.04 5.30 1.10
C TRP A 122 -15.09 5.46 -0.42
N TRP A 123 -14.21 4.78 -1.16
CA TRP A 123 -14.20 4.83 -2.63
C TRP A 123 -15.48 4.25 -3.24
N GLU A 124 -15.96 3.13 -2.69
CA GLU A 124 -17.22 2.51 -3.13
C GLU A 124 -18.42 3.42 -2.89
N ASP A 125 -18.51 4.04 -1.72
CA ASP A 125 -19.57 5.02 -1.40
C ASP A 125 -19.50 6.24 -2.33
N LYS A 126 -18.29 6.76 -2.56
CA LYS A 126 -18.07 7.94 -3.40
C LYS A 126 -18.41 7.72 -4.88
N THR A 127 -18.10 6.54 -5.42
CA THR A 127 -18.18 6.26 -6.86
C THR A 127 -19.34 5.36 -7.27
N GLY A 128 -19.90 4.60 -6.33
CA GLY A 128 -20.87 3.54 -6.60
C GLY A 128 -20.26 2.31 -7.31
N LEU A 129 -18.92 2.24 -7.42
CA LEU A 129 -18.21 1.10 -7.99
C LEU A 129 -17.79 0.15 -6.87
N VAL A 130 -17.94 -1.15 -7.07
CA VAL A 130 -17.43 -2.17 -6.14
C VAL A 130 -15.97 -2.43 -6.44
N VAL A 131 -15.12 -2.36 -5.42
CA VAL A 131 -13.72 -2.76 -5.51
C VAL A 131 -13.68 -4.27 -5.38
N GLU A 132 -13.56 -4.97 -6.51
CA GLU A 132 -13.43 -6.42 -6.49
C GLU A 132 -12.10 -6.82 -5.85
N GLU A 133 -12.15 -7.48 -4.69
CA GLU A 133 -11.04 -8.29 -4.23
C GLU A 133 -10.89 -9.43 -5.24
N THR A 134 -9.89 -9.37 -6.11
CA THR A 134 -9.59 -10.44 -7.05
C THR A 134 -9.48 -11.76 -6.26
N LYS A 135 -10.48 -12.64 -6.43
CA LYS A 135 -10.56 -14.01 -5.89
C LYS A 135 -9.51 -14.96 -6.48
N GLN A 136 -8.26 -14.53 -6.63
CA GLN A 136 -7.14 -15.41 -6.98
C GLN A 136 -6.29 -15.80 -5.76
N THR A 137 -6.65 -15.33 -4.55
CA THR A 137 -5.77 -15.43 -3.38
C THR A 137 -5.94 -16.69 -2.51
N ILE A 138 -6.92 -17.59 -2.70
CA ILE A 138 -7.10 -18.75 -1.77
C ILE A 138 -7.61 -20.05 -2.45
N GLU A 139 -7.00 -20.49 -3.56
CA GLU A 139 -7.25 -21.86 -4.05
C GLU A 139 -5.98 -22.66 -4.42
N GLN A 140 -4.76 -22.15 -4.16
CA GLN A 140 -3.53 -22.83 -4.60
C GLN A 140 -2.45 -23.10 -3.53
N VAL A 141 -2.76 -23.02 -2.23
CA VAL A 141 -1.84 -23.55 -1.19
C VAL A 141 -2.62 -24.32 -0.12
N ARG A 142 -3.23 -25.43 -0.53
CA ARG A 142 -3.51 -26.59 0.32
C ARG A 142 -3.66 -27.77 -0.62
N ASP A 143 -2.53 -28.41 -0.90
CA ASP A 143 -2.39 -29.84 -1.23
C ASP A 143 -1.03 -30.07 -1.90
N PHE A 144 0.05 -30.02 -1.12
CA PHE A 144 1.28 -30.81 -1.31
C PHE A 144 1.98 -30.99 0.04
#